data_AF-A0A660DUQ1-F1
#
_entry.id   AF-A0A660DUQ1-F1
#
_cell.length_a   1.000
_cell.length_b   1.000
_cell.length_c   1.000
_cell.angle_alpha   90.00
_cell.angle_beta   90.00
_cell.angle_gamma   90.00
#
_symmetry.space_group_name_H-M   'P 1'
#
loop_
_entity.id
_entity.type
_entity.pdbx_description
1 polymer ?
#
loop_
_entity_poly.entity_id
_entity_poly.type
_entity_poly.pdbx_seq_one_letter_code
_entity_poly.pdbx_strand_id
1 'polypeptide(L)' 'MLADDLKRARQQKELTLTAVSQQVDARYHVRMAPSMLSRYEHGYSISINHLFALAAFYQLRLDPLVQEFAKTGQRYLTR' A
#
# COMPACT_ATOMS: atom_id res chain seq x y z
N MET A 1 0.99 -10.40 4.85
CA MET A 1 1.52 -10.08 3.52
C MET A 1 1.04 -8.69 3.17
N LEU A 2 1.85 -7.87 2.50
CA LEU A 2 1.55 -6.45 2.29
C LEU A 2 0.15 -6.19 1.68
N ALA A 3 -0.31 -7.03 0.74
CA ALA A 3 -1.65 -6.93 0.17
C ALA A 3 -2.76 -7.12 1.21
N ASP A 4 -2.65 -8.14 2.06
CA ASP A 4 -3.60 -8.40 3.14
C ASP A 4 -3.58 -7.29 4.19
N ASP A 5 -2.39 -6.76 4.49
CA ASP A 5 -2.22 -5.68 5.46
C ASP A 5 -2.87 -4.38 4.95
N LEU A 6 -2.72 -4.07 3.65
CA LEU A 6 -3.43 -2.95 3.00
C LEU A 6 -4.95 -3.13 3.05
N LYS A 7 -5.44 -4.32 2.66
CA LYS A 7 -6.88 -4.63 2.65
C LYS A 7 -7.48 -4.55 4.04
N ARG A 8 -6.81 -5.12 5.05
CA ARG A 8 -7.23 -5.08 6.45
C ARG A 8 -7.21 -3.66 7.00
N ALA A 9 -6.15 -2.89 6.75
CA ALA A 9 -6.06 -1.51 7.22
C ALA A 9 -7.15 -0.62 6.62
N ARG A 10 -7.51 -0.83 5.34
CA ARG A 10 -8.66 -0.15 4.72
C ARG A 10 -9.98 -0.53 5.39
N GLN A 11 -10.21 -1.82 5.59
CA GLN A 11 -11.44 -2.33 6.21
C GLN A 11 -11.61 -1.85 7.65
N GLN A 12 -10.54 -1.82 8.44
CA GLN A 12 -10.55 -1.29 9.82
C GLN A 12 -10.91 0.20 9.90
N LYS A 13 -10.60 0.96 8.86
CA LYS A 13 -10.98 2.39 8.74
C LYS A 13 -12.33 2.58 8.05
N GLU A 14 -13.00 1.49 7.64
CA GLU A 14 -14.28 1.50 6.91
C GLU A 14 -14.24 2.34 5.61
N LEU A 15 -13.09 2.38 4.94
CA LEU A 15 -12.90 3.20 3.74
C LEU A 15 -13.19 2.40 2.46
N THR A 16 -13.84 3.07 1.50
CA THR A 16 -13.88 2.60 0.10
C THR A 16 -12.54 2.88 -0.59
N LEU A 17 -12.24 2.15 -1.67
CA LEU A 17 -11.03 2.42 -2.47
C LEU A 17 -11.02 3.86 -3.03
N THR A 18 -12.19 4.40 -3.39
CA THR A 18 -12.34 5.79 -3.83
C THR A 18 -12.01 6.77 -2.72
N ALA A 19 -12.46 6.53 -1.49
CA ALA A 19 -12.14 7.38 -0.36
C ALA A 19 -10.63 7.38 -0.06
N VAL A 20 -9.99 6.20 -0.11
CA VAL A 20 -8.53 6.09 0.06
C VAL A 20 -7.80 6.87 -1.04
N SER A 21 -8.20 6.69 -2.30
CA SER A 21 -7.65 7.40 -3.45
C SER A 21 -7.67 8.92 -3.25
N GLN A 22 -8.84 9.46 -2.87
CA GLN A 22 -9.03 10.90 -2.65
C GLN A 22 -8.24 11.42 -1.45
N GLN A 23 -8.27 10.70 -0.32
CA GLN A 23 -7.60 11.15 0.90
C GLN A 23 -6.08 11.09 0.79
N VAL A 24 -5.54 10.09 0.09
CA VAL A 24 -4.09 10.00 -0.13
C VAL A 24 -3.61 11.07 -1.10
N ASP A 25 -4.36 11.35 -2.18
CA ASP A 25 -4.04 12.47 -3.07
C ASP A 25 -4.08 13.81 -2.31
N ALA A 26 -5.13 14.03 -1.52
CA ALA A 26 -5.28 15.27 -0.75
C ALA A 26 -4.18 15.48 0.30
N ARG A 27 -3.72 14.42 0.97
CA ARG A 27 -2.77 14.51 2.07
C ARG A 27 -1.30 14.42 1.66
N TYR A 28 -1.01 13.63 0.62
CA TYR A 28 0.36 13.29 0.23
C TYR A 28 0.68 13.68 -1.21
N HIS A 29 -0.28 14.22 -1.97
CA HIS A 29 -0.13 14.57 -3.39
C HIS A 29 0.28 13.38 -4.27
N VAL A 30 -0.11 12.17 -3.87
CA VAL A 30 0.15 10.92 -4.57
C VAL A 30 -1.16 10.39 -5.14
N ARG A 31 -1.32 10.54 -6.46
CA ARG A 31 -2.50 10.06 -7.19
C ARG A 31 -2.46 8.57 -7.42
N MET A 32 -3.50 7.87 -6.99
CA MET A 32 -3.71 6.45 -7.25
C MET A 32 -5.16 6.22 -7.64
N ALA A 33 -5.41 5.61 -8.81
CA ALA A 33 -6.76 5.23 -9.19
C ALA A 33 -7.29 4.11 -8.28
N PRO A 34 -8.60 4.07 -7.97
CA PRO A 34 -9.19 2.99 -7.16
C PRO A 34 -8.93 1.58 -7.71
N SER A 35 -8.87 1.43 -9.03
CA SER A 35 -8.52 0.17 -9.70
C SER A 35 -7.09 -0.29 -9.41
N MET A 36 -6.15 0.64 -9.23
CA MET A 36 -4.78 0.32 -8.81
C MET A 36 -4.73 -0.10 -7.35
N LEU A 37 -5.46 0.58 -6.46
CA LEU A 37 -5.55 0.18 -5.05
C LEU A 37 -6.13 -1.24 -4.93
N SER A 38 -7.15 -1.57 -5.71
CA SER A 38 -7.68 -2.94 -5.81
C SER A 38 -6.59 -3.93 -6.21
N ARG A 39 -5.79 -3.62 -7.25
CA ARG A 39 -4.66 -4.47 -7.66
C ARG A 39 -3.66 -4.68 -6.52
N TYR A 40 -3.33 -3.64 -5.75
CA TYR A 40 -2.40 -3.80 -4.61
C TYR A 40 -2.97 -4.72 -3.52
N GLU A 41 -4.27 -4.65 -3.23
CA GLU A 41 -4.95 -5.58 -2.32
C GLU A 41 -5.06 -7.02 -2.85
N HIS A 42 -4.78 -7.25 -4.14
CA HIS A 42 -4.75 -8.57 -4.77
C HIS A 42 -3.33 -9.07 -5.09
N GLY A 43 -2.30 -8.43 -4.53
CA GLY A 43 -0.94 -8.91 -4.66
C GLY A 43 -0.22 -8.49 -5.94
N TYR A 44 -0.67 -7.44 -6.61
CA TYR A 44 0.07 -6.86 -7.74
C TYR A 44 1.15 -5.89 -7.25
N SER A 45 2.25 -5.82 -7.99
CA SER A 45 3.39 -4.96 -7.69
C SER A 45 2.97 -3.50 -7.46
N ILE A 46 3.50 -2.91 -6.40
CA ILE A 46 3.25 -1.53 -5.98
C ILE A 46 4.51 -0.69 -6.24
N SER A 47 4.33 0.53 -6.76
CA SER A 47 5.44 1.47 -6.93
C SER A 47 5.90 1.97 -5.56
N ILE A 48 7.18 2.34 -5.43
CA ILE A 48 7.72 2.78 -4.14
C ILE A 48 7.03 4.03 -3.58
N ASN A 49 6.64 4.96 -4.46
CA ASN A 49 5.91 6.18 -4.08
C ASN A 49 4.54 5.83 -3.49
N HIS A 50 3.82 4.90 -4.11
CA HIS A 50 2.52 4.45 -3.62
C HIS A 50 2.68 3.66 -2.32
N LEU A 51 3.71 2.83 -2.21
CA LEU A 51 4.01 2.09 -0.98
C LEU A 51 4.22 3.05 0.19
N PHE A 52 5.06 4.07 0.02
CA PHE A 52 5.33 5.04 1.10
C PHE A 52 4.10 5.87 1.46
N ALA A 53 3.31 6.31 0.47
CA ALA A 53 2.08 7.04 0.73
C ALA A 53 1.05 6.19 1.51
N LEU A 54 0.85 4.94 1.09
CA LEU A 54 -0.07 4.03 1.77
C LEU A 54 0.44 3.60 3.15
N ALA A 55 1.74 3.37 3.30
CA ALA A 55 2.34 3.04 4.60
C ALA A 55 2.19 4.20 5.59
N ALA A 56 2.41 5.44 5.14
CA ALA A 56 2.18 6.62 5.96
C ALA A 56 0.69 6.81 6.30
N PHE A 57 -0.21 6.62 5.33
CA PHE A 57 -1.66 6.77 5.52
C PHE A 57 -2.24 5.74 6.50
N TYR A 58 -1.81 4.49 6.40
CA TYR A 58 -2.27 3.37 7.22
C TYR A 58 -1.39 3.08 8.45
N GLN A 59 -0.30 3.83 8.63
CA GLN A 59 0.70 3.60 9.68
C GLN A 59 1.30 2.18 9.64
N LEU A 60 1.56 1.66 8.44
CA LEU A 60 2.17 0.34 8.26
C LEU A 60 3.68 0.41 8.49
N ARG A 61 4.22 -0.58 9.19
CA ARG A 61 5.66 -0.75 9.37
C ARG A 61 6.27 -1.44 8.15
N LEU A 62 7.26 -0.79 7.53
CA LEU A 62 7.95 -1.33 6.36
C LEU A 62 9.26 -2.06 6.71
N ASP A 63 9.70 -2.04 7.98
CA ASP A 63 10.95 -2.69 8.40
C ASP A 63 11.09 -4.14 7.91
N PRO A 64 10.04 -5.01 8.03
CA PRO A 64 10.16 -6.39 7.58
C PRO A 64 10.40 -6.52 6.07
N LEU A 65 9.70 -5.69 5.27
CA LEU A 65 9.84 -5.65 3.81
C LEU A 65 11.23 -5.16 3.39
N VAL A 66 11.78 -4.17 4.09
CA VAL A 66 13.13 -3.66 3.85
C VAL A 66 14.18 -4.71 4.20
N GLN A 67 14.02 -5.40 5.33
CA GLN A 67 14.93 -6.48 5.74
C GLN A 67 14.92 -7.65 4.76
N GLU A 68 13.74 -8.03 4.25
CA GLU A 68 13.61 -9.06 3.23
C GLU A 68 14.33 -8.65 1.95
N PHE A 69 14.07 -7.45 1.43
CA PHE A 69 14.76 -6.91 0.27
C PHE A 69 16.29 -6.89 0.46
N ALA A 70 16.76 -6.42 1.62
CA ALA A 70 18.19 -6.36 1.93
C ALA A 70 18.86 -7.75 1.96
N LYS A 71 18.11 -8.81 2.31
CA LYS A 71 18.61 -10.18 2.35
C LYS A 71 18.58 -10.87 0.99
N THR A 72 17.53 -10.64 0.20
CA THR A 72 17.28 -11.42 -1.03
C THR A 72 17.59 -10.65 -2.31
N GLY A 73 17.71 -9.33 -2.24
CA GLY A 73 17.75 -8.44 -3.41
C GLY A 73 16.44 -8.41 -4.20
N GLN A 74 15.42 -9.17 -3.77
CA GLN A 74 14.14 -9.26 -4.45
C GLN A 74 13.24 -8.13 -3.98
N ARG A 75 12.69 -7.38 -4.94
CA ARG A 75 11.63 -6.40 -4.63
C ARG A 75 10.50 -7.11 -3.90
N TYR A 76 9.93 -6.41 -2.92
CA TYR A 76 8.75 -6.88 -2.21
C TYR A 76 7.69 -7.30 -3.23
N LEU A 77 7.28 -8.56 -3.12
CA LEU A 77 6.08 -9.03 -3.76
C LEU A 77 4.94 -8.71 -2.80
N THR A 78 3.83 -8.22 -3.34
CA THR A 78 2.58 -8.11 -2.59
C THR A 78 1.87 -9.47 -2.49
N ARG A 79 2.45 -10.53 -3.08
CA ARG A 79 2.06 -11.96 -3.01
C ARG A 79 3.06 -12.78 -2.20
#